data_AF-K9SK11-F1
#
_entry.id   AF-K9SK11-F1
#
_cell.length_a   1.000
_cell.length_b   1.000
_cell.length_c   1.000
_cell.angle_alpha   90.00
_cell.angle_beta   90.00
_cell.angle_gamma   90.00
#
_symmetry.space_group_name_H-M   'P 1'
#
loop_
_entity.id
_entity.type
_entity.pdbx_description
1 polymer ?
#
loop_
_entity_poly.entity_id
_entity_poly.type
_entity_poly.pdbx_seq_one_letter_code
_entity_poly.pdbx_strand_id
1 'polypeptide(L)'
;MKKAYLILSELDNEDLNWITKNGHKKNLEPGTTLIYEGQSISALYMVLDGTLRVYIKPGEAGQERELAQISAGEMVGEISFIDASVPIATVEALGDCTILEIPRIQLLNKLRTDQAFAVRFYRGICQCLADRMRGTVKRLGYQSDDSYLETVTPEFSPLKQEDLELIEAKFHWLTLNVEN
;
A
#
# COMPACT_ATOMS: atom_id res chain seq x y z
N MET A 1 -10.48 -3.06 1.40
CA MET A 1 -9.67 -4.27 1.70
C MET A 1 -8.26 -3.86 2.07
N LYS A 2 -7.51 -4.71 2.78
CA LYS A 2 -6.09 -4.49 3.11
C LYS A 2 -5.28 -4.42 1.81
N LYS A 3 -4.83 -3.22 1.39
CA LYS A 3 -4.19 -3.01 0.07
C LYS A 3 -2.95 -3.87 -0.17
N ALA A 4 -2.15 -4.11 0.86
CA ALA A 4 -0.99 -5.00 0.76
C ALA A 4 -1.40 -6.40 0.31
N TYR A 5 -2.61 -6.87 0.65
CA TYR A 5 -3.06 -8.22 0.30
C TYR A 5 -3.27 -8.35 -1.21
N LEU A 6 -3.67 -7.28 -1.90
CA LEU A 6 -3.80 -7.25 -3.35
C LEU A 6 -2.45 -7.29 -4.07
N ILE A 7 -1.40 -6.72 -3.48
CA ILE A 7 -0.05 -6.85 -4.03
C ILE A 7 0.51 -8.24 -3.71
N LEU A 8 0.37 -8.70 -2.47
CA LEU A 8 0.88 -10.01 -2.04
C LEU A 8 0.17 -11.20 -2.71
N SER A 9 -1.06 -11.03 -3.19
CA SER A 9 -1.75 -12.04 -4.00
C SER A 9 -1.08 -12.24 -5.35
N GLU A 10 -0.53 -11.17 -5.92
CA GLU A 10 0.14 -11.21 -7.23
C GLU A 10 1.58 -11.72 -7.12
N LEU A 11 2.28 -11.40 -6.04
CA LEU A 11 3.69 -11.73 -5.86
C LEU A 11 3.94 -13.22 -5.55
N ASP A 12 4.97 -13.79 -6.16
CA ASP A 12 5.39 -15.17 -5.90
C ASP A 12 6.43 -15.26 -4.76
N ASN A 13 6.89 -16.48 -4.45
CA ASN A 13 7.83 -16.71 -3.36
C ASN A 13 9.22 -16.08 -3.62
N GLU A 14 9.65 -15.98 -4.88
CA GLU A 14 10.93 -15.33 -5.21
C GLU A 14 10.83 -13.83 -5.00
N ASP A 15 9.69 -13.24 -5.34
CA ASP A 15 9.38 -11.84 -5.11
C ASP A 15 9.38 -11.52 -3.61
N LEU A 16 8.72 -12.35 -2.80
CA LEU A 16 8.69 -12.18 -1.33
C LEU A 16 10.09 -12.31 -0.72
N ASN A 17 10.87 -13.30 -1.16
CA ASN A 17 12.27 -13.46 -0.73
C ASN A 17 13.14 -12.26 -1.14
N TRP A 18 12.86 -11.65 -2.29
CA TRP A 18 13.55 -10.43 -2.70
C TRP A 18 13.16 -9.27 -1.79
N ILE A 19 11.87 -9.10 -1.47
CA ILE A 19 11.38 -8.05 -0.57
C ILE A 19 11.99 -8.19 0.82
N THR A 20 12.05 -9.39 1.41
CA THR A 20 12.63 -9.57 2.76
C THR A 20 14.11 -9.24 2.81
N LYS A 21 14.86 -9.47 1.72
CA LYS A 21 16.29 -9.16 1.63
C LYS A 21 16.61 -7.69 1.35
N ASN A 22 15.71 -6.98 0.71
CA ASN A 22 15.93 -5.61 0.20
C ASN A 22 15.07 -4.57 0.94
N GLY A 23 14.13 -5.01 1.76
CA GLY A 23 13.31 -4.17 2.62
C GLY A 23 13.78 -4.25 4.07
N HIS A 24 13.42 -3.22 4.83
CA HIS A 24 13.83 -3.05 6.22
C HIS A 24 12.60 -2.84 7.10
N LYS A 25 12.57 -3.49 8.25
CA LYS A 25 11.54 -3.25 9.25
C LYS A 25 11.91 -1.99 10.02
N LYS A 26 10.94 -1.09 10.20
CA LYS A 26 11.12 0.15 10.96
C LYS A 26 9.99 0.31 11.96
N ASN A 27 10.36 0.61 13.19
CA ASN A 27 9.41 0.95 14.24
C ASN A 27 9.22 2.46 14.29
N LEU A 28 7.96 2.89 14.42
CA LEU A 28 7.57 4.28 14.53
C LEU A 28 6.88 4.47 15.88
N GLU A 29 7.34 5.46 16.63
CA GLU A 29 6.69 5.90 17.87
C GLU A 29 5.45 6.77 17.54
N PRO A 30 4.47 6.89 18.44
CA PRO A 30 3.31 7.76 18.26
C PRO A 30 3.74 9.20 17.89
N GLY A 31 3.09 9.79 16.88
CA GLY A 31 3.43 11.11 16.36
C GLY A 31 4.60 11.14 15.38
N THR A 32 5.25 10.00 15.11
CA THR A 32 6.31 9.95 14.08
C THR A 32 5.70 10.11 12.69
N THR A 33 6.11 11.16 11.98
CA THR A 33 5.70 11.36 10.58
C THR A 33 6.52 10.45 9.65
N LEU A 34 5.84 9.61 8.88
CA LEU A 34 6.43 8.70 7.90
C LEU A 34 6.59 9.37 6.53
N ILE A 35 5.58 10.14 6.10
CA ILE A 35 5.55 10.85 4.82
C ILE A 35 5.08 12.28 5.07
N TYR A 36 5.80 13.26 4.54
CA TYR A 36 5.38 14.65 4.56
C TYR A 36 4.72 15.05 3.24
N GLU A 37 3.61 15.79 3.33
CA GLU A 37 3.00 16.44 2.18
C GLU A 37 4.03 17.34 1.47
N GLY A 38 4.07 17.27 0.13
CA GLY A 38 4.95 18.08 -0.70
C GLY A 38 6.42 17.67 -0.71
N GLN A 39 6.82 16.63 0.04
CA GLN A 39 8.21 16.14 0.09
C GLN A 39 8.37 14.82 -0.66
N SER A 40 9.45 14.69 -1.44
CA SER A 40 9.71 13.44 -2.17
C SER A 40 9.90 12.25 -1.23
N ILE A 41 9.37 11.09 -1.64
CA ILE A 41 9.55 9.83 -0.91
C ILE A 41 10.76 9.06 -1.43
N SER A 42 11.52 8.46 -0.51
CA SER A 42 12.68 7.62 -0.81
C SER A 42 12.37 6.12 -0.83
N ALA A 43 11.17 5.73 -0.41
CA ALA A 43 10.76 4.34 -0.27
C ALA A 43 9.24 4.17 -0.42
N LEU A 44 8.84 2.94 -0.70
CA LEU A 44 7.46 2.48 -0.60
C LEU A 44 7.29 1.79 0.75
N TYR A 45 6.16 1.98 1.42
CA TYR A 45 5.96 1.44 2.76
C TYR A 45 4.74 0.54 2.85
N MET A 46 4.84 -0.50 3.67
CA MET A 46 3.73 -1.37 4.05
C MET A 46 3.59 -1.39 5.57
N VAL A 47 2.38 -1.21 6.08
CA VAL A 47 2.10 -1.30 7.52
C VAL A 47 2.04 -2.77 7.90
N LEU A 48 2.97 -3.22 8.75
CA LEU A 48 3.01 -4.58 9.27
C LEU A 48 2.15 -4.70 10.53
N ASP A 49 2.20 -3.68 11.39
CA ASP A 49 1.41 -3.58 12.62
C ASP A 49 1.15 -2.11 12.99
N GLY A 50 0.05 -1.84 13.71
CA GLY A 50 -0.35 -0.50 14.13
C GLY A 50 -1.25 0.26 13.14
N THR A 51 -1.39 1.57 13.37
CA THR A 51 -2.27 2.45 12.59
C THR A 51 -1.60 3.81 12.32
N LEU A 52 -1.61 4.21 11.05
CA LEU A 52 -1.18 5.52 10.58
C LEU A 52 -2.42 6.39 10.26
N ARG A 53 -2.38 7.68 10.59
CA ARG A 53 -3.35 8.66 10.05
C ARG A 53 -2.80 9.31 8.79
N VAL A 54 -3.69 9.59 7.85
CA VAL A 54 -3.41 10.39 6.65
C VAL A 54 -4.19 11.68 6.76
N TYR A 55 -3.50 12.82 6.71
CA TYR A 55 -4.12 14.12 6.86
C TYR A 55 -3.47 15.16 5.95
N ILE A 56 -4.22 16.23 5.67
CA ILE A 56 -3.73 17.41 4.96
C ILE A 56 -3.81 18.62 5.89
N LYS A 57 -2.96 19.60 5.65
CA LYS A 57 -3.03 20.89 6.34
C LYS A 57 -3.33 22.00 5.31
N PRO A 58 -4.59 22.44 5.17
CA PRO A 58 -4.95 23.46 4.19
C PRO A 58 -4.36 24.84 4.54
N GLY A 59 -3.24 25.21 3.89
CA GLY A 59 -2.54 26.47 4.16
C GLY A 59 -1.82 26.51 5.52
N GLU A 60 -1.05 27.57 5.78
CA GLU A 60 -0.18 27.65 6.97
C GLU A 60 -0.95 27.66 8.32
N ALA A 61 -2.16 28.22 8.32
CA ALA A 61 -3.01 28.38 9.51
C ALA A 61 -4.22 27.42 9.56
N GLY A 62 -4.36 26.52 8.59
CA GLY A 62 -5.45 25.55 8.56
C GLY A 62 -5.33 24.50 9.68
N GLN A 63 -6.48 24.09 10.23
CA GLN A 63 -6.54 22.90 11.07
C GLN A 63 -6.24 21.65 10.24
N GLU A 64 -5.54 20.68 10.86
CA GLU A 64 -5.32 19.38 10.25
C GLU A 64 -6.67 18.72 9.94
N ARG A 65 -6.82 18.25 8.71
CA ARG A 65 -8.00 17.48 8.28
C ARG A 65 -7.57 16.06 7.97
N GLU A 66 -7.99 15.13 8.84
CA GLU A 66 -7.81 13.71 8.60
C GLU A 66 -8.67 13.24 7.42
N LEU A 67 -8.03 12.51 6.49
CA LEU A 67 -8.65 12.01 5.26
C LEU A 67 -8.97 10.51 5.35
N ALA A 68 -8.12 9.76 6.04
CA ALA A 68 -8.21 8.32 6.24
C ALA A 68 -7.27 7.85 7.37
N GLN A 69 -7.53 6.65 7.88
CA GLN A 69 -6.59 5.87 8.68
C GLN A 69 -6.16 4.64 7.89
N ILE A 70 -4.92 4.22 8.09
CA ILE A 70 -4.26 3.13 7.38
C ILE A 70 -3.72 2.15 8.41
N SER A 71 -4.14 0.89 8.33
CA SER A 71 -3.82 -0.14 9.31
C SER A 71 -2.94 -1.25 8.73
N ALA A 72 -2.55 -2.21 9.57
CA ALA A 72 -1.81 -3.40 9.18
C ALA A 72 -2.38 -4.08 7.93
N GLY A 73 -1.49 -4.38 6.98
CA GLY A 73 -1.84 -4.93 5.67
C GLY A 73 -2.20 -3.86 4.63
N GLU A 74 -1.90 -2.60 4.86
CA GLU A 74 -2.05 -1.54 3.86
C GLU A 74 -0.70 -0.95 3.44
N MET A 75 -0.69 -0.29 2.28
CA MET A 75 0.50 0.33 1.70
C MET A 75 0.32 1.84 1.57
N VAL A 76 1.42 2.57 1.69
CA VAL A 76 1.49 4.03 1.54
C VAL A 76 2.68 4.45 0.69
N GLY A 77 2.52 5.58 -0.01
CA GLY A 77 3.50 6.10 -0.96
C GLY A 77 3.36 5.50 -2.36
N GLU A 78 2.30 4.74 -2.62
CA GLU A 78 2.07 4.03 -3.88
C GLU A 78 1.90 4.98 -5.07
N ILE A 79 1.16 6.08 -4.89
CA ILE A 79 0.89 7.04 -5.96
C ILE A 79 2.20 7.75 -6.35
N SER A 80 2.86 8.38 -5.37
CA SER A 80 4.13 9.09 -5.55
C SER A 80 5.25 8.19 -6.07
N PHE A 81 5.21 6.89 -5.77
CA PHE A 81 6.14 5.93 -6.36
C PHE A 81 5.93 5.79 -7.88
N ILE A 82 4.67 5.68 -8.32
CA ILE A 82 4.28 5.39 -9.70
C ILE A 82 4.40 6.61 -10.61
N ASP A 83 3.86 7.75 -10.21
CA ASP A 83 3.81 8.95 -11.06
C ASP A 83 4.96 9.92 -10.81
N ALA A 84 5.87 9.57 -9.89
CA ALA A 84 6.99 10.41 -9.45
C ALA A 84 6.57 11.80 -8.92
N SER A 85 5.31 11.96 -8.51
CA SER A 85 4.82 13.18 -7.85
C SER A 85 5.21 13.20 -6.37
N VAL A 86 5.16 14.39 -5.78
CA VAL A 86 5.22 14.54 -4.33
C VAL A 86 3.89 14.11 -3.69
N PRO A 87 3.90 13.53 -2.48
CA PRO A 87 2.69 13.18 -1.75
C PRO A 87 1.79 14.40 -1.54
N ILE A 88 0.49 14.20 -1.70
CA ILE A 88 -0.55 15.22 -1.50
C ILE A 88 -1.12 15.24 -0.07
N ALA A 89 -0.56 14.43 0.83
CA ALA A 89 -0.98 14.32 2.22
C ALA A 89 0.18 13.84 3.09
N THR A 90 0.10 14.18 4.36
CA THR A 90 1.03 13.74 5.41
C THR A 90 0.53 12.42 6.00
N VAL A 91 1.46 11.52 6.32
CA VAL A 91 1.19 10.23 6.96
C VAL A 91 1.97 10.15 8.27
N GLU A 92 1.27 9.93 9.36
CA GLU A 92 1.85 9.94 10.72
C GLU A 92 1.33 8.76 11.55
N ALA A 93 2.18 8.22 12.41
CA ALA A 93 1.82 7.16 13.33
C ALA A 93 0.87 7.66 14.43
N LEU A 94 -0.31 7.04 14.56
CA LEU A 94 -1.24 7.34 15.66
C LEU A 94 -0.82 6.69 16.98
N GLY A 95 -0.10 5.58 16.89
CA GLY A 95 0.43 4.80 18.01
C GLY A 95 1.74 4.14 17.61
N ASP A 96 2.23 3.21 18.42
CA ASP A 96 3.37 2.37 18.02
C ASP A 96 3.02 1.60 16.74
N CYS A 97 3.85 1.75 15.71
CA CYS A 97 3.64 1.10 14.43
C CYS A 97 4.91 0.37 13.99
N THR A 98 4.72 -0.77 13.34
CA THR A 98 5.79 -1.47 12.63
C THR A 98 5.52 -1.39 11.14
N ILE A 99 6.48 -0.90 10.37
CA ILE A 99 6.37 -0.79 8.92
C ILE A 99 7.50 -1.54 8.22
N LEU A 100 7.22 -2.02 7.01
CA LEU A 100 8.22 -2.47 6.05
C LEU A 100 8.52 -1.31 5.11
N GLU A 101 9.78 -0.88 5.08
CA GLU A 101 10.32 0.10 4.15
C GLU A 101 11.00 -0.62 2.99
N ILE A 102 10.56 -0.39 1.76
CA ILE A 102 11.21 -0.89 0.54
C ILE A 102 11.85 0.30 -0.19
N PRO A 103 13.20 0.44 -0.18
CA PRO A 103 13.88 1.56 -0.79
C PRO A 103 13.57 1.70 -2.28
N ARG A 104 13.19 2.91 -2.69
CA ARG A 104 12.72 3.22 -4.04
C ARG A 104 13.73 2.82 -5.11
N ILE A 105 15.01 3.10 -4.87
CA ILE A 105 16.09 2.78 -5.83
C ILE A 105 16.22 1.26 -6.04
N GLN A 106 16.16 0.47 -4.97
CA GLN A 106 16.26 -0.98 -5.05
C GLN A 106 15.04 -1.57 -5.78
N LEU A 107 13.84 -1.08 -5.46
CA LEU A 107 12.60 -1.51 -6.11
C LEU A 107 12.59 -1.17 -7.60
N LEU A 108 12.98 0.06 -7.99
CA LEU A 108 13.09 0.44 -9.39
C LEU A 108 14.12 -0.38 -10.17
N ASN A 109 15.24 -0.72 -9.54
CA ASN A 109 16.24 -1.58 -10.16
C ASN A 109 15.65 -2.98 -10.43
N LYS A 110 14.97 -3.57 -9.44
CA LYS A 110 14.32 -4.88 -9.60
C LYS A 110 13.22 -4.85 -10.67
N LEU A 111 12.38 -3.82 -10.69
CA LEU A 111 11.36 -3.63 -11.73
C LEU A 111 11.95 -3.50 -13.14
N ARG A 112 13.15 -2.93 -13.26
CA ARG A 112 13.83 -2.79 -14.57
C ARG A 112 14.50 -4.09 -15.02
N THR A 113 15.07 -4.87 -14.10
CA THR A 113 15.85 -6.06 -14.44
C THR A 113 15.04 -7.35 -14.45
N ASP A 114 13.87 -7.35 -13.82
CA ASP A 114 12.97 -8.51 -13.76
C ASP A 114 11.58 -8.13 -14.27
N GLN A 115 11.30 -8.51 -15.51
CA GLN A 115 10.03 -8.24 -16.16
C GLN A 115 8.85 -9.00 -15.52
N ALA A 116 9.10 -10.21 -14.99
CA ALA A 116 8.05 -11.02 -14.37
C ALA A 116 7.61 -10.39 -13.03
N PHE A 117 8.57 -9.98 -12.21
CA PHE A 117 8.31 -9.20 -11.00
C PHE A 117 7.58 -7.90 -11.33
N ALA A 118 8.01 -7.18 -12.37
CA ALA A 118 7.37 -5.92 -12.77
C ALA A 118 5.90 -6.08 -13.15
N VAL A 119 5.57 -7.11 -13.94
CA VAL A 119 4.17 -7.39 -14.33
C VAL A 119 3.30 -7.65 -13.09
N ARG A 120 3.76 -8.52 -12.17
CA ARG A 120 3.02 -8.84 -10.93
C ARG A 120 2.88 -7.63 -10.02
N PHE A 121 3.96 -6.88 -9.82
CA PHE A 121 3.96 -5.68 -8.99
C PHE A 121 2.99 -4.61 -9.52
N TYR A 122 3.08 -4.26 -10.81
CA TYR A 122 2.19 -3.26 -11.39
C TYR A 122 0.73 -3.73 -11.45
N ARG A 123 0.47 -5.03 -11.65
CA ARG A 123 -0.89 -5.59 -11.53
C ARG A 123 -1.47 -5.37 -10.13
N GLY A 124 -0.70 -5.66 -9.08
CA GLY A 124 -1.12 -5.42 -7.70
C GLY A 124 -1.35 -3.93 -7.39
N ILE A 125 -0.50 -3.03 -7.90
CA ILE A 125 -0.70 -1.58 -7.77
C ILE A 125 -2.00 -1.14 -8.46
N CYS A 126 -2.26 -1.60 -9.69
CA CYS A 126 -3.48 -1.27 -10.42
C CYS A 126 -4.72 -1.73 -9.67
N GLN A 127 -4.71 -2.93 -9.07
CA GLN A 127 -5.79 -3.42 -8.21
C GLN A 127 -5.99 -2.52 -6.99
N CYS A 128 -4.92 -2.13 -6.30
CA CYS A 128 -4.97 -1.19 -5.16
C CYS A 128 -5.60 0.15 -5.53
N LEU A 129 -5.19 0.74 -6.65
CA LEU A 129 -5.69 2.03 -7.11
C LEU A 129 -7.16 1.95 -7.55
N ALA A 130 -7.53 0.87 -8.25
CA ALA A 130 -8.93 0.62 -8.63
C ALA A 130 -9.84 0.50 -7.41
N ASP A 131 -9.40 -0.23 -6.37
CA ASP A 131 -10.16 -0.39 -5.13
C ASP A 131 -10.30 0.94 -4.37
N ARG A 132 -9.22 1.72 -4.31
CA ARG A 132 -9.23 3.08 -3.75
C ARG A 132 -10.18 4.01 -4.50
N MET A 133 -10.20 3.96 -5.83
CA MET A 133 -11.08 4.77 -6.66
C MET A 133 -12.56 4.41 -6.42
N ARG A 134 -12.89 3.11 -6.40
CA ARG A 134 -14.25 2.63 -6.06
C ARG A 134 -14.69 3.13 -4.68
N GLY A 135 -13.82 3.02 -3.68
CA GLY A 135 -14.09 3.53 -2.33
C GLY A 135 -14.32 5.04 -2.28
N THR A 136 -13.58 5.80 -3.09
CA THR A 136 -13.71 7.27 -3.17
C THR A 136 -15.02 7.68 -3.86
N VAL A 137 -15.35 7.06 -5.00
CA VAL A 137 -16.60 7.33 -5.74
C VAL A 137 -17.82 7.01 -4.88
N LYS A 138 -17.79 5.90 -4.13
CA LYS A 138 -18.85 5.53 -3.18
C LYS A 138 -19.05 6.59 -2.09
N ARG A 139 -17.96 7.15 -1.54
CA ARG A 139 -18.01 8.22 -0.51
C ARG A 139 -18.54 9.55 -1.05
N LEU A 140 -18.41 9.80 -2.34
CA LEU A 140 -18.91 11.01 -3.00
C LEU A 140 -20.42 10.94 -3.32
N GLY A 141 -21.10 9.82 -3.01
CA GLY A 141 -22.54 9.69 -3.14
C GLY A 141 -23.05 9.39 -4.55
N TYR A 142 -22.18 8.98 -5.47
CA TYR A 142 -22.52 8.69 -6.87
C TYR A 142 -23.18 7.32 -7.12
N GLN A 143 -23.79 6.67 -6.12
CA GLN A 143 -24.50 5.40 -6.38
C GLN A 143 -25.91 5.65 -6.92
N SER A 144 -26.05 5.51 -8.25
CA SER A 144 -27.26 5.10 -8.95
C SER A 144 -27.04 3.66 -9.43
N ASP A 145 -27.80 2.70 -8.90
CA ASP A 145 -27.91 1.27 -9.28
C ASP A 145 -26.63 0.46 -9.59
N ASP A 146 -26.33 -0.52 -8.72
CA ASP A 146 -25.23 -1.51 -8.77
C ASP A 146 -25.29 -2.52 -9.95
N SER A 147 -25.82 -2.14 -11.11
CA SER A 147 -25.96 -3.00 -12.30
C SER A 147 -24.67 -3.29 -13.08
N TYR A 148 -23.53 -2.70 -12.70
CA TYR A 148 -22.25 -2.83 -13.41
C TYR A 148 -21.33 -3.96 -12.92
N LEU A 149 -21.68 -4.64 -11.83
CA LEU A 149 -20.80 -5.66 -11.23
C LEU A 149 -20.97 -7.07 -11.78
N GLU A 150 -21.94 -7.32 -12.68
CA GLU A 150 -22.19 -8.65 -13.24
C GLU A 150 -21.21 -9.09 -14.35
N THR A 151 -20.33 -8.20 -14.84
CA THR A 151 -19.37 -8.53 -15.89
C THR A 151 -17.92 -8.40 -15.43
N VAL A 152 -17.55 -9.13 -14.38
CA VAL A 152 -16.13 -9.35 -14.07
C VAL A 152 -15.68 -10.60 -14.81
N THR A 153 -14.77 -10.48 -15.77
CA THR A 153 -14.17 -11.65 -16.44
C THR A 153 -13.45 -12.52 -15.40
N PRO A 154 -13.38 -13.86 -15.59
CA PRO A 154 -12.77 -14.77 -14.62
C PRO A 154 -11.33 -14.42 -14.22
N GLU A 155 -10.61 -13.72 -15.10
CA GLU A 155 -9.23 -13.24 -14.93
C GLU A 155 -9.08 -12.15 -13.86
N PHE A 156 -10.18 -11.47 -13.49
CA PHE A 156 -10.22 -10.43 -12.46
C PHE A 156 -11.22 -10.76 -11.34
N SER A 157 -11.59 -12.04 -11.20
CA SER A 157 -12.53 -12.50 -10.19
C SER A 157 -12.08 -12.05 -8.79
N PRO A 158 -13.00 -11.62 -7.91
CA PRO A 158 -12.64 -11.25 -6.54
C PRO A 158 -11.91 -12.42 -5.85
N LEU A 159 -10.92 -12.08 -5.02
CA LEU A 159 -10.11 -13.03 -4.25
C LEU A 159 -11.03 -14.08 -3.61
N LYS A 160 -10.78 -15.36 -3.91
CA LYS A 160 -11.52 -16.46 -3.27
C LYS A 160 -11.08 -16.58 -1.82
N GLN A 161 -11.88 -17.25 -1.00
CA GLN A 161 -11.58 -17.42 0.42
C GLN A 161 -10.27 -18.19 0.66
N GLU A 162 -9.95 -19.16 -0.19
CA GLU A 162 -8.66 -19.89 -0.18
C GLU A 162 -7.47 -18.98 -0.53
N ASP A 163 -7.67 -17.96 -1.38
CA ASP A 163 -6.62 -16.99 -1.70
C ASP A 163 -6.30 -16.11 -0.48
N LEU A 164 -7.30 -15.79 0.35
CA LEU A 164 -7.12 -14.97 1.55
C LEU A 164 -6.25 -15.66 2.61
N GLU A 165 -6.46 -16.95 2.87
CA GLU A 165 -5.64 -17.71 3.82
C GLU A 165 -4.17 -17.74 3.39
N LEU A 166 -3.92 -17.97 2.09
CA LEU A 166 -2.57 -17.94 1.53
C LEU A 166 -1.95 -16.54 1.65
N ILE A 167 -2.71 -15.47 1.38
CA ILE A 167 -2.23 -14.10 1.48
C ILE A 167 -1.91 -13.72 2.93
N GLU A 168 -2.76 -14.13 3.88
CA GLU A 168 -2.51 -13.92 5.31
C GLU A 168 -1.25 -14.66 5.76
N ALA A 169 -1.05 -15.90 5.30
CA ALA A 169 0.18 -16.65 5.55
C ALA A 169 1.41 -15.96 4.96
N LYS A 170 1.33 -15.45 3.72
CA LYS A 170 2.40 -14.66 3.08
C LYS A 170 2.71 -13.40 3.88
N PHE A 171 1.70 -12.65 4.29
CA PHE A 171 1.86 -11.42 5.08
C PHE A 171 2.50 -11.71 6.44
N HIS A 172 2.02 -12.75 7.14
CA HIS A 172 2.60 -13.17 8.41
C HIS A 172 4.06 -13.59 8.26
N TRP A 173 4.36 -14.39 7.23
CA TRP A 173 5.72 -14.80 6.90
C TRP A 173 6.63 -13.60 6.62
N LEU A 174 6.16 -12.64 5.83
CA LEU A 174 6.89 -11.39 5.55
C LEU A 174 7.24 -10.65 6.85
N THR A 175 6.26 -10.47 7.74
CA THR A 175 6.46 -9.79 9.03
C THR A 175 7.51 -10.48 9.89
N LEU A 176 7.63 -11.81 9.83
CA LEU A 176 8.63 -12.56 10.60
C LEU A 176 10.03 -12.58 9.97
N ASN A 177 10.14 -12.45 8.65
CA ASN A 177 11.39 -12.69 7.90
C ASN A 177 12.07 -11.42 7.36
N VAL A 178 11.45 -10.24 7.50
CA VAL A 178 12.12 -8.96 7.23
C VAL A 178 13.06 -8.61 8.39
N GLU A 179 14.31 -8.28 8.05
CA GLU A 179 15.34 -7.83 9.01
C GLU A 179 15.02 -6.43 9.57
N ASN A 180 15.45 -6.17 10.80
CA ASN A 180 15.36 -4.85 11.44
C ASN A 180 16.42 -3.89 10.92
#